data_AF-A0A2K6UTD4-F1
#
_entry.id   AF-A0A2K6UTD4-F1
#
_cell.length_a   1.000
_cell.length_b   1.000
_cell.length_c   1.000
_cell.angle_alpha   90.00
_cell.angle_beta   90.00
_cell.angle_gamma   90.00
#
_symmetry.space_group_name_H-M   'P 1'
#
loop_
_entity.id
_entity.type
_entity.pdbx_description
1 polymer ?
#
loop_
_entity_poly.entity_id
_entity_poly.type
_entity_poly.pdbx_seq_one_letter_code
_entity_poly.pdbx_strand_id
1 'polypeptide(L)' 'AVVVSSGEEQRYTCHVQHKGLPEPLILRWSGKGGRYSQAASSDSAQGSD' A
#
# COMPACT_ATOMS: atom_id res chain seq x y z
N ALA A 1 15.73 -8.14 2.96
CA ALA A 1 14.73 -7.64 2.00
C ALA A 1 14.56 -8.67 0.90
N VAL A 2 13.35 -8.84 0.36
CA VAL A 2 13.10 -9.70 -0.80
C VAL A 2 13.02 -8.78 -2.02
N VAL A 3 13.82 -9.06 -3.04
CA VAL A 3 13.77 -8.35 -4.31
C VAL A 3 12.87 -9.13 -5.25
N VAL A 4 11.88 -8.45 -5.82
CA VAL A 4 10.94 -9.04 -6.78
C VAL A 4 11.01 -8.26 -8.09
N SER A 5 11.02 -8.98 -9.20
CA SER A 5 11.04 -8.39 -10.54
C SER A 5 9.69 -7.76 -10.89
N SER A 6 9.74 -6.64 -11.61
CA SER A 6 8.54 -5.95 -12.12
C SER A 6 7.69 -6.89 -12.98
N GLY A 7 6.41 -7.06 -12.58
CA GLY A 7 5.44 -7.94 -13.25
C GLY A 7 5.29 -9.33 -12.60
N GLU A 8 6.18 -9.70 -11.66
CA GLU A 8 6.11 -10.98 -10.97
C GLU A 8 5.45 -10.90 -9.58
N GLU A 9 5.17 -9.68 -9.09
CA GLU A 9 4.71 -9.41 -7.71
C GLU A 9 3.38 -10.08 -7.39
N GLN A 10 2.51 -10.25 -8.38
CA GLN A 10 1.20 -10.92 -8.19
C GLN A 10 1.34 -12.41 -7.86
N ARG A 11 2.50 -13.02 -8.12
CA ARG A 11 2.78 -14.42 -7.76
C ARG A 11 3.26 -14.56 -6.33
N TYR A 12 3.59 -13.46 -5.66
CA TYR A 12 4.05 -13.47 -4.28
C TYR A 12 2.92 -13.09 -3.33
N THR A 13 2.80 -13.85 -2.26
CA THR A 13 1.93 -13.56 -1.13
C THR A 13 2.78 -13.45 0.13
N CYS A 14 2.39 -12.55 1.02
CA CYS A 14 2.99 -12.44 2.35
C CYS A 14 2.05 -13.14 3.35
N HIS A 15 2.59 -14.06 4.14
CA HIS A 15 1.86 -14.74 5.19
C HIS A 15 2.30 -14.18 6.54
N VAL A 16 1.39 -13.56 7.26
CA VAL A 16 1.65 -12.95 8.56
C VAL A 16 1.01 -13.83 9.64
N GLN A 17 1.85 -14.46 10.44
CA GLN A 17 1.41 -15.21 11.62
C GLN A 17 1.25 -14.24 12.80
N HIS A 18 0.04 -14.15 13.36
CA HIS A 18 -0.22 -13.34 14.53
C HIS A 18 -0.93 -14.18 15.59
N LYS A 19 -0.48 -14.10 16.85
CA LYS A 19 -0.97 -14.97 17.94
C LYS A 19 -2.49 -14.88 18.19
N GLY A 20 -3.11 -13.76 17.82
CA GLY A 20 -4.56 -13.56 17.98
C GLY A 20 -5.41 -14.11 16.83
N LEU A 21 -4.80 -14.66 15.78
CA LEU A 21 -5.52 -15.23 14.63
C LEU A 21 -5.36 -16.75 14.61
N PRO A 22 -6.44 -17.54 14.46
CA PRO A 22 -6.35 -18.98 14.32
C PRO A 22 -5.68 -19.40 13.00
N GLU A 23 -5.69 -18.53 11.99
CA GLU A 23 -5.05 -18.72 10.69
C GLU A 23 -4.13 -17.54 10.34
N PRO A 24 -3.06 -17.74 9.56
CA PRO A 24 -2.22 -16.64 9.10
C PRO A 24 -2.96 -15.69 8.16
N LEU A 25 -2.66 -14.40 8.29
CA LEU A 25 -3.17 -13.38 7.37
C LEU A 25 -2.39 -13.44 6.05
N ILE A 26 -3.10 -13.62 4.94
CA ILE A 26 -2.52 -13.67 3.61
C ILE A 26 -2.69 -12.31 2.93
N LEU A 27 -1.57 -11.64 2.68
CA LEU A 27 -1.52 -10.36 1.97
C LEU A 27 -1.03 -10.59 0.54
N ARG A 28 -1.74 -10.02 -0.44
CA ARG A 28 -1.36 -10.04 -1.86
C ARG A 28 -1.01 -8.63 -2.32
N TRP A 29 -0.15 -8.51 -3.32
CA TRP A 29 0.23 -7.22 -3.88
C TRP A 29 -0.96 -6.50 -4.51
N SER A 30 -1.32 -5.30 -4.05
CA SER A 30 -2.34 -4.47 -4.70
C SER A 30 -1.73 -3.78 -5.92
N GLY A 31 -1.94 -4.34 -7.11
CA GLY A 31 -1.37 -3.83 -8.36
C GLY A 31 -1.95 -2.50 -8.85
N LYS A 32 -2.99 -1.98 -8.20
CA LYS A 32 -3.47 -0.62 -8.40
C LYS A 32 -3.13 0.13 -7.13
N GLY A 33 -2.20 1.08 -7.23
CA GLY A 33 -1.85 1.98 -6.14
C GLY A 33 -3.16 2.42 -5.49
N GLY A 34 -3.33 2.07 -4.21
CA GLY A 34 -4.51 2.45 -3.48
C GLY A 34 -4.72 3.93 -3.74
N ARG A 35 -5.92 4.30 -4.19
CA ARG A 35 -6.31 5.70 -4.20
C ARG A 35 -6.29 6.11 -2.73
N TYR A 36 -5.15 6.57 -2.23
CA TYR A 36 -5.16 7.48 -1.10
C TYR A 36 -6.06 8.60 -1.61
N SER A 37 -7.24 8.74 -1.03
CA SER A 37 -8.11 9.87 -1.32
C SER A 37 -7.22 11.10 -1.22
N GLN A 38 -6.97 11.74 -2.37
CA GLN A 38 -6.21 12.96 -2.45
C GLN A 38 -6.97 13.96 -1.60
N ALA A 39 -6.58 14.12 -0.34
CA ALA A 39 -6.98 15.26 0.45
C ALA A 39 -6.30 16.44 -0.25
N ALA A 40 -7.03 17.09 -1.16
CA ALA A 40 -6.62 18.37 -1.70
C ALA A 40 -6.59 19.33 -0.52
N SER A 41 -5.42 19.47 0.11
CA SER A 41 -5.14 20.60 0.98
C SER A 41 -5.03 21.78 0.02
N SER A 42 -6.12 22.54 -0.12
CA SER A 42 -6.07 23.84 -0.77
C SER A 42 -5.29 24.77 0.15
N ASP A 43 -3.97 24.84 -0.04
CA ASP A 43 -3.15 25.86 0.63
C ASP A 43 -3.25 27.14 -0.21
N SER A 44 -4.18 28.02 0.16
CA SER A 44 -4.31 29.35 -0.44
C SER A 44 -3.40 30.32 0.31
N ALA A 45 -2.12 30.34 -0.06
CA ALA A 45 -1.22 31.44 0.26
C ALA A 45 -0.92 32.22 -1.03
N GLN A 46 -1.79 33.15 -1.40
CA GLN A 46 -1.45 34.21 -2.35
C GLN A 46 -1.34 35.51 -1.56
N GLY A 47 -0.12 35.84 -1.14
CA GLY A 47 0.22 37.17 -0.65
C GLY A 47 -0.07 38.19 -1.75
N SER A 48 -0.74 39.28 -1.38
CA SER A 48 -0.85 40.47 -2.21
C SER A 48 0.11 41.50 -1.64
N ASP A 49 0.91 42.08 -2.54
CA ASP A 49 1.89 43.15 -2.33
C ASP A 49 1.32 44.34 -1.53
#